data_AF-X7ZQ11-F1
#
_entry.id   AF-X7ZQ11-F1
#
_cell.length_a   1.000
_cell.length_b   1.000
_cell.length_c   1.000
_cell.angle_alpha   90.00
_cell.angle_beta   90.00
_cell.angle_gamma   90.00
#
_symmetry.space_group_name_H-M   'P 1'
#
loop_
_entity.id
_entity.type
_entity.pdbx_description
1 polymer ?
#
loop_
_entity_poly.entity_id
_entity_poly.type
_entity_poly.pdbx_seq_one_letter_code
_entity_poly.pdbx_strand_id
1 'polypeptide(L)'
;MGIGGVGGAGGAGVTGGAGGAGGIAGYDGPIGILLELGGAGGMGGAATTGTAGAGGAGGDALAFNLLGFSVAHAGAGGVGGAATGSGGSGGAGGNGGFGFAAVGAGGGGAGGDGGAAALGNGGAGGAGADGVGLLAGAGGTGGHGGAAPTGSGGSGGVGGAGFGFIGTAGSGGDAGTGLAVGGGNGGSGGSAYGVLAAIGGQGGAAGPGTSGSGGDGGGGGSLFVALGGAGGHAGTGAGVNGGQGGDGGSASGAIAAFAGPAAPAVRAPVGLAVVVAAAATPRVCLPRWAGPADTAAMLPREAAEAAVTAAWASPTAPW
;
A
#
# COMPACT_ATOMS: atom_id res chain seq x y z
N MET A 1 24.72 7.55 3.75
CA MET A 1 23.31 7.93 3.82
C MET A 1 23.06 8.90 2.69
N GLY A 2 22.25 8.50 1.70
CA GLY A 2 21.75 9.38 0.65
C GLY A 2 20.25 9.61 0.80
N ILE A 3 19.82 10.83 0.44
CA ILE A 3 18.43 11.23 0.45
C ILE A 3 18.14 11.92 -0.88
N GLY A 4 17.14 11.42 -1.59
CA GLY A 4 16.64 12.00 -2.82
C GLY A 4 15.86 13.28 -2.55
N GLY A 5 16.03 14.29 -3.41
CA GLY A 5 15.26 15.53 -3.32
C GLY A 5 13.77 15.30 -3.55
N VAL A 6 12.89 16.07 -2.91
CA VAL A 6 11.45 15.99 -3.19
C VAL A 6 11.12 16.63 -4.54
N GLY A 7 10.15 16.05 -5.23
CA GLY A 7 9.60 16.62 -6.46
C GLY A 7 8.83 17.91 -6.20
N GLY A 8 8.96 18.89 -7.10
CA GLY A 8 8.21 20.15 -7.02
C GLY A 8 6.72 19.97 -7.26
N ALA A 9 5.87 20.78 -6.61
CA ALA A 9 4.44 20.75 -6.87
C ALA A 9 4.11 21.34 -8.25
N GLY A 10 3.10 20.76 -8.90
CA GLY A 10 2.52 21.28 -10.12
C GLY A 10 1.72 22.56 -9.87
N GLY A 11 1.79 23.51 -10.80
CA GLY A 11 1.05 24.76 -10.72
C GLY A 11 -0.46 24.54 -10.85
N ALA A 12 -1.26 25.21 -10.03
CA ALA A 12 -2.71 25.24 -10.22
C ALA A 12 -3.09 26.14 -11.42
N GLY A 13 -4.18 25.83 -12.09
CA GLY A 13 -4.62 26.61 -13.24
C GLY A 13 -5.97 26.17 -13.79
N VAL A 14 -6.24 26.57 -15.03
CA VAL A 14 -7.34 26.00 -15.84
C VAL A 14 -7.08 24.49 -15.93
N THR A 15 -5.99 24.11 -16.61
CA THR A 15 -5.39 22.78 -16.49
C THR A 15 -4.34 22.79 -15.37
N GLY A 16 -4.29 21.72 -14.58
CA GLY A 16 -3.27 21.57 -13.53
C GLY A 16 -1.94 21.13 -14.11
N GLY A 17 -0.84 21.73 -13.66
CA GLY A 17 0.52 21.30 -14.00
C GLY A 17 0.88 19.98 -13.31
N ALA A 18 1.71 19.14 -13.93
CA ALA A 18 2.18 17.91 -13.30
C ALA A 18 3.14 18.20 -12.13
N GLY A 19 3.14 17.33 -11.13
CA GLY A 19 4.16 17.29 -10.09
C GLY A 19 5.50 16.78 -10.64
N GLY A 20 6.60 17.30 -10.11
CA GLY A 20 7.95 16.85 -10.45
C GLY A 20 8.27 15.48 -9.83
N ALA A 21 9.15 14.72 -10.46
CA ALA A 21 9.61 13.45 -9.90
C ALA A 21 10.48 13.67 -8.64
N GLY A 22 10.44 12.71 -7.73
CA GLY A 22 11.39 12.61 -6.64
C GLY A 22 12.79 12.24 -7.13
N GLY A 23 13.80 12.76 -6.44
CA GLY A 23 15.20 12.48 -6.71
C GLY A 23 15.60 11.08 -6.28
N ILE A 24 16.59 10.54 -6.96
CA ILE A 24 17.17 9.24 -6.63
C ILE A 24 18.12 9.38 -5.44
N ALA A 25 18.05 8.46 -4.48
CA ALA A 25 19.10 8.23 -3.50
C ALA A 25 19.91 7.01 -3.91
N GLY A 26 21.22 7.18 -4.10
CA GLY A 26 22.09 6.10 -4.52
C GLY A 26 23.45 6.24 -3.87
N TYR A 27 23.92 5.15 -3.27
CA TYR A 27 25.30 5.05 -2.80
C TYR A 27 25.90 3.71 -3.22
N ASP A 28 27.12 3.79 -3.74
CA ASP A 28 27.95 2.65 -4.12
C ASP A 28 29.24 2.68 -3.30
N GLY A 29 29.37 1.73 -2.37
CA GLY A 29 30.57 1.57 -1.56
C GLY A 29 30.70 0.16 -1.00
N PRO A 30 31.91 -0.41 -0.98
CA PRO A 30 32.09 -1.86 -0.78
C PRO A 30 31.93 -2.33 0.66
N ILE A 31 31.99 -1.44 1.66
CA ILE A 31 31.89 -1.77 3.09
C ILE A 31 31.12 -0.68 3.84
N GLY A 32 30.14 -1.04 4.67
CA GLY A 32 29.49 -0.10 5.58
C GLY A 32 28.04 -0.40 5.97
N ILE A 33 27.40 0.58 6.63
CA ILE A 33 25.95 0.60 6.83
C ILE A 33 25.38 1.71 5.95
N LEU A 34 24.50 1.35 5.02
CA LEU A 34 23.93 2.28 4.04
C LEU A 34 22.44 2.48 4.31
N LEU A 35 22.01 3.73 4.32
CA LEU A 35 20.61 4.12 4.38
C LEU A 35 20.33 5.05 3.21
N GLU A 36 19.50 4.59 2.27
CA GLU A 36 19.13 5.34 1.07
C GLU A 36 17.63 5.58 1.08
N LEU A 37 17.23 6.84 0.96
CA LEU A 37 15.82 7.25 0.94
C LEU A 37 15.50 8.00 -0.35
N GLY A 38 14.73 7.39 -1.24
CA GLY A 38 14.26 8.03 -2.46
C GLY A 38 13.37 9.23 -2.15
N GLY A 39 13.45 10.27 -2.97
CA GLY A 39 12.66 11.48 -2.80
C GLY A 39 11.19 11.24 -3.12
N ALA A 40 10.26 11.85 -2.40
CA ALA A 40 8.84 11.77 -2.75
C ALA A 40 8.55 12.53 -4.06
N GLY A 41 7.60 12.02 -4.84
CA GLY A 41 7.06 12.72 -6.00
C GLY A 41 6.25 13.95 -5.58
N GLY A 42 6.30 15.00 -6.40
CA GLY A 42 5.56 16.23 -6.18
C GLY A 42 4.07 16.06 -6.45
N MET A 43 3.23 16.81 -5.74
CA MET A 43 1.79 16.79 -6.01
C MET A 43 1.46 17.43 -7.35
N GLY A 44 0.44 16.90 -8.03
CA GLY A 44 -0.15 17.52 -9.21
C GLY A 44 -0.93 18.79 -8.87
N GLY A 45 -0.91 19.75 -9.78
CA GLY A 45 -1.61 21.02 -9.64
C GLY A 45 -3.12 20.87 -9.78
N ALA A 46 -3.88 21.66 -9.02
CA ALA A 46 -5.34 21.68 -9.14
C ALA A 46 -5.81 22.31 -10.46
N ALA A 47 -6.96 21.86 -10.95
CA ALA A 47 -7.64 22.42 -12.13
C ALA A 47 -8.98 23.06 -11.75
N THR A 48 -9.22 24.28 -12.23
CA THR A 48 -10.53 24.94 -12.10
C THR A 48 -11.47 24.60 -13.26
N THR A 49 -10.96 24.14 -14.41
CA THR A 49 -11.72 23.52 -15.51
C THR A 49 -10.83 22.60 -16.37
N GLY A 50 -11.26 21.37 -16.67
CA GLY A 50 -10.43 20.40 -17.41
C GLY A 50 -9.63 19.46 -16.51
N THR A 51 -8.50 18.93 -17.00
CA THR A 51 -7.72 17.89 -16.30
C THR A 51 -6.80 18.52 -15.25
N ALA A 52 -6.85 18.05 -14.02
CA ALA A 52 -5.86 18.38 -13.01
C ALA A 52 -4.55 17.64 -13.26
N GLY A 53 -3.46 18.17 -12.69
CA GLY A 53 -2.11 17.67 -12.95
C GLY A 53 -1.90 16.29 -12.34
N ALA A 54 -1.14 15.43 -13.02
CA ALA A 54 -0.70 14.17 -12.42
C ALA A 54 0.31 14.42 -11.28
N GLY A 55 0.31 13.55 -10.28
CA GLY A 55 1.38 13.49 -9.30
C GLY A 55 2.70 13.00 -9.94
N GLY A 56 3.83 13.47 -9.43
CA GLY A 56 5.14 13.05 -9.88
C GLY A 56 5.50 11.66 -9.38
N ALA A 57 6.35 10.94 -10.10
CA ALA A 57 6.86 9.65 -9.61
C ALA A 57 7.74 9.83 -8.36
N GLY A 58 7.72 8.85 -7.47
CA GLY A 58 8.69 8.72 -6.40
C GLY A 58 10.08 8.42 -6.95
N GLY A 59 11.12 8.84 -6.23
CA GLY A 59 12.51 8.59 -6.58
C GLY A 59 12.99 7.23 -6.11
N ASP A 60 13.91 6.63 -6.87
CA ASP A 60 14.47 5.33 -6.52
C ASP A 60 15.43 5.42 -5.33
N ALA A 61 15.59 4.31 -4.63
CA ALA A 61 16.60 4.13 -3.59
C ALA A 61 17.49 2.92 -3.90
N LEU A 62 18.78 3.15 -4.08
CA LEU A 62 19.74 2.14 -4.53
C LEU A 62 20.92 2.05 -3.55
N ALA A 63 20.94 0.99 -2.75
CA ALA A 63 22.00 0.76 -1.77
C ALA A 63 22.85 -0.46 -2.16
N PHE A 64 23.98 -0.19 -2.82
CA PHE A 64 24.98 -1.20 -3.18
C PHE A 64 26.06 -1.26 -2.12
N ASN A 65 26.09 -2.37 -1.38
CA ASN A 65 27.18 -2.73 -0.49
C ASN A 65 27.43 -4.24 -0.57
N LEU A 66 28.70 -4.63 -0.63
CA LEU A 66 29.11 -6.03 -0.68
C LEU A 66 29.34 -6.61 0.73
N LEU A 67 29.79 -5.79 1.68
CA LEU A 67 30.09 -6.20 3.06
C LEU A 67 29.47 -5.22 4.07
N GLY A 68 28.41 -5.66 4.73
CA GLY A 68 27.69 -4.87 5.73
C GLY A 68 26.20 -4.99 5.56
N PHE A 69 25.45 -3.94 5.89
CA PHE A 69 23.99 -3.96 5.84
C PHE A 69 23.45 -2.68 5.22
N SER A 70 22.46 -2.81 4.34
CA SER A 70 21.81 -1.67 3.71
C SER A 70 20.30 -1.67 3.88
N VAL A 71 19.75 -0.47 4.00
CA VAL A 71 18.31 -0.21 3.87
C VAL A 71 18.12 0.77 2.74
N ALA A 72 17.36 0.38 1.73
CA ALA A 72 16.92 1.26 0.67
C ALA A 72 15.40 1.38 0.74
N HIS A 73 14.89 2.59 0.91
CA HIS A 73 13.46 2.84 0.86
C HIS A 73 13.16 3.89 -0.19
N ALA A 74 12.44 3.51 -1.23
CA ALA A 74 12.17 4.41 -2.33
C ALA A 74 11.06 5.41 -1.99
N GLY A 75 11.04 6.50 -2.74
CA GLY A 75 10.09 7.58 -2.53
C GLY A 75 8.67 7.18 -2.93
N ALA A 76 7.69 7.69 -2.21
CA ALA A 76 6.30 7.57 -2.62
C ALA A 76 6.01 8.46 -3.85
N GLY A 77 5.05 8.03 -4.67
CA GLY A 77 4.48 8.85 -5.73
C GLY A 77 3.70 10.03 -5.17
N GLY A 78 3.66 11.12 -5.93
CA GLY A 78 2.90 12.31 -5.59
C GLY A 78 1.41 12.11 -5.80
N VAL A 79 0.60 12.84 -5.04
CA VAL A 79 -0.86 12.84 -5.20
C VAL A 79 -1.26 13.59 -6.49
N GLY A 80 -2.24 13.08 -7.21
CA GLY A 80 -2.85 13.76 -8.35
C GLY A 80 -3.65 15.01 -7.94
N GLY A 81 -3.61 16.04 -8.78
CA GLY A 81 -4.32 17.29 -8.51
C GLY A 81 -5.84 17.12 -8.52
N ALA A 82 -6.55 17.95 -7.74
CA ALA A 82 -8.00 17.95 -7.73
C ALA A 82 -8.59 18.83 -8.85
N ALA A 83 -9.72 18.41 -9.42
CA ALA A 83 -10.50 19.19 -10.38
C ALA A 83 -11.82 19.67 -9.78
N THR A 84 -12.09 20.97 -9.85
CA THR A 84 -13.32 21.56 -9.29
C THR A 84 -14.31 22.08 -10.35
N GLY A 85 -13.89 22.19 -11.60
CA GLY A 85 -14.73 22.66 -12.71
C GLY A 85 -15.64 21.61 -13.35
N SER A 86 -16.68 22.08 -14.03
CA SER A 86 -17.60 21.25 -14.81
C SER A 86 -16.86 20.43 -15.88
N GLY A 87 -17.08 19.10 -15.88
CA GLY A 87 -16.42 18.19 -16.80
C GLY A 87 -14.92 18.01 -16.56
N GLY A 88 -14.39 18.55 -15.45
CA GLY A 88 -12.99 18.39 -15.07
C GLY A 88 -12.69 17.01 -14.50
N SER A 89 -11.49 16.51 -14.74
CA SER A 89 -11.04 15.20 -14.22
C SER A 89 -9.87 15.37 -13.27
N GLY A 90 -9.91 14.63 -12.17
CA GLY A 90 -8.80 14.58 -11.23
C GLY A 90 -7.54 14.02 -11.89
N GLY A 91 -6.37 14.49 -11.45
CA GLY A 91 -5.09 14.02 -11.95
C GLY A 91 -4.79 12.61 -11.46
N ALA A 92 -4.05 11.82 -12.23
CA ALA A 92 -3.57 10.53 -11.75
C ALA A 92 -2.55 10.72 -10.61
N GLY A 93 -2.52 9.78 -9.67
CA GLY A 93 -1.43 9.66 -8.72
C GLY A 93 -0.14 9.22 -9.41
N GLY A 94 1.00 9.64 -8.87
CA GLY A 94 2.32 9.23 -9.35
C GLY A 94 2.66 7.82 -8.89
N ASN A 95 3.48 7.10 -9.65
CA ASN A 95 3.99 5.80 -9.21
C ASN A 95 5.01 5.96 -8.08
N GLY A 96 5.14 4.97 -7.21
CA GLY A 96 6.26 4.88 -6.27
C GLY A 96 7.60 4.63 -6.98
N GLY A 97 8.70 4.86 -6.27
CA GLY A 97 10.06 4.56 -6.75
C GLY A 97 10.49 3.12 -6.44
N PHE A 98 11.49 2.63 -7.16
CA PHE A 98 12.06 1.30 -6.94
C PHE A 98 13.08 1.29 -5.80
N GLY A 99 12.99 0.30 -4.89
CA GLY A 99 13.90 0.16 -3.75
C GLY A 99 14.78 -1.07 -3.86
N PHE A 100 16.11 -0.91 -3.82
CA PHE A 100 17.07 -2.00 -3.92
C PHE A 100 18.17 -1.95 -2.86
N ALA A 101 18.40 -3.08 -2.18
CA ALA A 101 19.49 -3.30 -1.24
C ALA A 101 20.24 -4.60 -1.54
N ALA A 102 21.50 -4.49 -1.99
CA ALA A 102 22.29 -5.68 -2.35
C ALA A 102 22.49 -6.65 -1.19
N VAL A 103 22.77 -6.13 0.01
CA VAL A 103 22.88 -6.89 1.26
C VAL A 103 22.09 -6.16 2.33
N GLY A 104 20.80 -6.52 2.46
CA GLY A 104 19.92 -5.93 3.47
C GLY A 104 18.47 -5.88 3.02
N ALA A 105 17.78 -4.78 3.32
CA ALA A 105 16.35 -4.63 3.08
C ALA A 105 16.03 -3.54 2.04
N GLY A 106 15.26 -3.89 1.01
CA GLY A 106 14.77 -2.94 0.00
C GLY A 106 13.26 -2.78 0.09
N GLY A 107 12.79 -1.54 0.14
CA GLY A 107 11.38 -1.17 0.14
C GLY A 107 11.04 -0.31 -1.06
N GLY A 108 10.08 -0.75 -1.88
CA GLY A 108 9.51 0.05 -2.95
C GLY A 108 8.60 1.14 -2.41
N GLY A 109 8.49 2.22 -3.16
CA GLY A 109 7.67 3.36 -2.82
C GLY A 109 6.19 3.07 -3.03
N ALA A 110 5.34 3.64 -2.18
CA ALA A 110 3.90 3.63 -2.41
C ALA A 110 3.52 4.47 -3.64
N GLY A 111 2.48 4.07 -4.35
CA GLY A 111 1.83 4.92 -5.33
C GLY A 111 1.09 6.08 -4.66
N GLY A 112 1.01 7.22 -5.35
CA GLY A 112 0.26 8.37 -4.90
C GLY A 112 -1.23 8.22 -5.18
N ASP A 113 -2.06 8.90 -4.41
CA ASP A 113 -3.51 8.88 -4.63
C ASP A 113 -3.90 9.66 -5.90
N GLY A 114 -4.95 9.21 -6.55
CA GLY A 114 -5.61 9.94 -7.63
C GLY A 114 -6.36 11.15 -7.10
N GLY A 115 -6.34 12.23 -7.87
CA GLY A 115 -7.03 13.47 -7.55
C GLY A 115 -8.55 13.34 -7.60
N ALA A 116 -9.25 14.04 -6.72
CA ALA A 116 -10.70 14.09 -6.75
C ALA A 116 -11.23 14.98 -7.89
N ALA A 117 -12.47 14.74 -8.33
CA ALA A 117 -13.20 15.60 -9.24
C ALA A 117 -14.60 15.90 -8.74
N ALA A 118 -14.96 17.18 -8.60
CA ALA A 118 -16.28 17.55 -8.10
C ALA A 118 -17.39 17.37 -9.15
N LEU A 119 -17.10 17.69 -10.42
CA LEU A 119 -18.07 17.69 -11.54
C LEU A 119 -17.64 16.82 -12.74
N GLY A 120 -16.80 15.83 -12.51
CA GLY A 120 -16.32 14.90 -13.53
C GLY A 120 -15.67 13.68 -12.90
N ASN A 121 -14.70 13.07 -13.56
CA ASN A 121 -14.16 11.76 -13.16
C ASN A 121 -12.95 11.88 -12.24
N GLY A 122 -12.86 10.99 -11.25
CA GLY A 122 -11.72 10.92 -10.34
C GLY A 122 -10.48 10.40 -11.07
N GLY A 123 -9.31 10.83 -10.62
CA GLY A 123 -8.03 10.34 -11.13
C GLY A 123 -7.73 8.92 -10.64
N ALA A 124 -7.00 8.13 -11.42
CA ALA A 124 -6.52 6.83 -10.96
C ALA A 124 -5.42 7.00 -9.88
N GLY A 125 -5.34 6.08 -8.94
CA GLY A 125 -4.20 5.95 -8.04
C GLY A 125 -2.95 5.45 -8.79
N GLY A 126 -1.78 5.86 -8.33
CA GLY A 126 -0.50 5.41 -8.87
C GLY A 126 -0.13 4.01 -8.41
N ALA A 127 0.69 3.31 -9.20
CA ALA A 127 1.20 2.00 -8.80
C ALA A 127 2.22 2.13 -7.67
N GLY A 128 2.17 1.20 -6.72
CA GLY A 128 3.30 0.92 -5.84
C GLY A 128 4.43 0.28 -6.63
N ALA A 129 5.66 0.47 -6.17
CA ALA A 129 6.85 -0.03 -6.84
C ALA A 129 7.50 -1.18 -6.09
N ASP A 130 8.43 -1.87 -6.75
CA ASP A 130 9.03 -3.08 -6.20
C ASP A 130 10.10 -2.76 -5.15
N GLY A 131 10.20 -3.64 -4.16
CA GLY A 131 11.26 -3.64 -3.16
C GLY A 131 12.07 -4.93 -3.21
N VAL A 132 13.38 -4.80 -3.35
CA VAL A 132 14.32 -5.90 -3.48
C VAL A 132 15.40 -5.77 -2.42
N GLY A 133 15.56 -6.78 -1.58
CA GLY A 133 16.72 -6.86 -0.69
C GLY A 133 17.09 -8.29 -0.39
N LEU A 134 18.40 -8.58 -0.28
CA LEU A 134 18.84 -9.94 0.03
C LEU A 134 18.16 -10.49 1.28
N LEU A 135 18.13 -9.73 2.38
CA LEU A 135 17.47 -10.15 3.61
C LEU A 135 15.94 -10.02 3.48
N ALA A 136 15.46 -8.87 3.00
CA ALA A 136 14.04 -8.63 2.84
C ALA A 136 13.73 -7.68 1.68
N GLY A 137 12.66 -7.96 0.95
CA GLY A 137 12.12 -7.07 -0.07
C GLY A 137 10.65 -6.77 0.22
N ALA A 138 10.31 -5.49 0.28
CA ALA A 138 8.96 -5.02 0.53
C ALA A 138 8.43 -4.19 -0.64
N GLY A 139 7.44 -4.68 -1.37
CA GLY A 139 6.75 -3.89 -2.39
C GLY A 139 5.94 -2.75 -1.78
N GLY A 140 5.87 -1.62 -2.47
CA GLY A 140 5.07 -0.47 -2.09
C GLY A 140 3.58 -0.68 -2.37
N THR A 141 2.71 -0.07 -1.58
CA THR A 141 1.25 -0.15 -1.80
C THR A 141 0.83 0.67 -3.02
N GLY A 142 -0.22 0.26 -3.71
CA GLY A 142 -0.89 1.09 -4.70
C GLY A 142 -1.62 2.27 -4.06
N GLY A 143 -1.72 3.39 -4.77
CA GLY A 143 -2.44 4.58 -4.34
C GLY A 143 -3.95 4.44 -4.52
N HIS A 144 -4.73 5.21 -3.76
CA HIS A 144 -6.18 5.20 -3.87
C HIS A 144 -6.67 5.92 -5.12
N GLY A 145 -7.80 5.49 -5.67
CA GLY A 145 -8.50 6.21 -6.73
C GLY A 145 -9.20 7.47 -6.20
N GLY A 146 -9.26 8.51 -7.03
CA GLY A 146 -9.89 9.77 -6.71
C GLY A 146 -11.43 9.70 -6.68
N ALA A 147 -12.04 10.42 -5.74
CA ALA A 147 -13.49 10.49 -5.64
C ALA A 147 -14.13 11.39 -6.70
N ALA A 148 -15.32 11.02 -7.15
CA ALA A 148 -16.12 11.73 -8.14
C ALA A 148 -17.62 11.62 -7.86
N PRO A 149 -18.21 12.52 -7.06
CA PRO A 149 -19.61 12.40 -6.65
C PRO A 149 -20.60 12.42 -7.82
N THR A 150 -20.26 13.13 -8.89
CA THR A 150 -21.11 13.34 -10.07
C THR A 150 -20.62 12.61 -11.32
N GLY A 151 -19.43 12.00 -11.26
CA GLY A 151 -18.80 11.26 -12.35
C GLY A 151 -18.43 9.84 -11.92
N SER A 152 -17.48 9.22 -12.63
CA SER A 152 -16.94 7.92 -12.25
C SER A 152 -15.75 8.08 -11.30
N GLY A 153 -15.71 7.24 -10.26
CA GLY A 153 -14.56 7.17 -9.37
C GLY A 153 -13.30 6.68 -10.08
N GLY A 154 -12.13 7.09 -9.62
CA GLY A 154 -10.86 6.60 -10.12
C GLY A 154 -10.57 5.17 -9.69
N SER A 155 -9.83 4.40 -10.50
CA SER A 155 -9.33 3.10 -10.07
C SER A 155 -8.20 3.25 -9.04
N GLY A 156 -8.08 2.30 -8.12
CA GLY A 156 -6.90 2.18 -7.27
C GLY A 156 -5.68 1.68 -8.06
N GLY A 157 -4.49 1.97 -7.56
CA GLY A 157 -3.23 1.52 -8.13
C GLY A 157 -2.87 0.10 -7.73
N VAL A 158 -2.08 -0.58 -8.54
CA VAL A 158 -1.55 -1.92 -8.20
C VAL A 158 -0.47 -1.82 -7.12
N GLY A 159 -0.36 -2.84 -6.27
CA GLY A 159 0.75 -2.97 -5.34
C GLY A 159 2.03 -3.49 -6.02
N GLY A 160 3.18 -3.09 -5.50
CA GLY A 160 4.50 -3.53 -5.97
C GLY A 160 4.90 -4.90 -5.41
N ALA A 161 5.87 -5.53 -6.06
CA ALA A 161 6.41 -6.82 -5.66
C ALA A 161 7.51 -6.72 -4.59
N GLY A 162 7.66 -7.78 -3.80
CA GLY A 162 8.70 -7.89 -2.77
C GLY A 162 9.62 -9.08 -2.99
N PHE A 163 10.95 -8.89 -2.97
CA PHE A 163 11.95 -9.93 -3.25
C PHE A 163 13.03 -10.01 -2.16
N GLY A 164 13.25 -11.20 -1.58
CA GLY A 164 14.38 -11.41 -0.65
C GLY A 164 14.43 -12.78 0.01
N PHE A 165 15.19 -12.97 1.10
CA PHE A 165 14.96 -14.13 1.98
C PHE A 165 13.53 -14.08 2.53
N ILE A 166 13.05 -12.87 2.84
CA ILE A 166 11.66 -12.58 3.16
C ILE A 166 11.11 -11.60 2.11
N GLY A 167 10.16 -12.03 1.30
CA GLY A 167 9.42 -11.17 0.38
C GLY A 167 8.07 -10.78 0.96
N THR A 168 7.74 -9.50 0.92
CA THR A 168 6.38 -9.01 1.22
C THR A 168 5.95 -8.07 0.12
N ALA A 169 4.80 -8.29 -0.48
CA ALA A 169 4.32 -7.41 -1.53
C ALA A 169 3.40 -6.32 -0.98
N GLY A 170 3.27 -5.25 -1.75
CA GLY A 170 2.35 -4.16 -1.43
C GLY A 170 0.91 -4.54 -1.74
N SER A 171 -0.04 -4.04 -0.94
CA SER A 171 -1.45 -4.13 -1.29
C SER A 171 -1.78 -3.21 -2.47
N GLY A 172 -2.81 -3.57 -3.23
CA GLY A 172 -3.43 -2.64 -4.17
C GLY A 172 -4.18 -1.53 -3.43
N GLY A 173 -4.40 -0.41 -4.11
CA GLY A 173 -5.14 0.73 -3.59
C GLY A 173 -6.64 0.55 -3.76
N ASP A 174 -7.42 1.12 -2.84
CA ASP A 174 -8.87 1.17 -2.99
C ASP A 174 -9.29 2.13 -4.09
N ALA A 175 -10.40 1.85 -4.75
CA ALA A 175 -10.95 2.75 -5.75
C ALA A 175 -11.65 3.97 -5.15
N GLY A 176 -11.80 5.00 -5.97
CA GLY A 176 -12.58 6.19 -5.66
C GLY A 176 -14.08 5.97 -5.78
N THR A 177 -14.84 6.76 -5.03
CA THR A 177 -16.31 6.77 -5.09
C THR A 177 -16.80 7.41 -6.39
N GLY A 178 -17.88 6.90 -6.97
CA GLY A 178 -18.45 7.37 -8.23
C GLY A 178 -19.96 7.28 -8.27
N LEU A 179 -20.62 7.87 -7.27
CA LEU A 179 -22.02 7.59 -6.90
C LEU A 179 -23.03 7.79 -8.05
N ALA A 180 -22.82 8.79 -8.90
CA ALA A 180 -23.76 9.13 -9.97
C ALA A 180 -23.61 8.28 -11.24
N VAL A 181 -22.42 7.71 -11.50
CA VAL A 181 -22.14 7.04 -12.78
C VAL A 181 -21.60 5.63 -12.60
N GLY A 182 -20.58 5.43 -11.75
CA GLY A 182 -19.90 4.16 -11.55
C GLY A 182 -18.70 4.32 -10.62
N GLY A 183 -18.54 3.42 -9.64
CA GLY A 183 -17.36 3.40 -8.79
C GLY A 183 -16.13 2.94 -9.57
N GLY A 184 -14.95 3.26 -9.04
CA GLY A 184 -13.70 2.75 -9.60
C GLY A 184 -13.49 1.26 -9.27
N ASN A 185 -12.51 0.65 -9.94
CA ASN A 185 -12.02 -0.68 -9.59
C ASN A 185 -10.89 -0.58 -8.56
N GLY A 186 -10.86 -1.49 -7.59
CA GLY A 186 -9.72 -1.63 -6.68
C GLY A 186 -8.50 -2.15 -7.44
N GLY A 187 -7.31 -1.76 -6.98
CA GLY A 187 -6.05 -2.23 -7.56
C GLY A 187 -5.68 -3.63 -7.10
N SER A 188 -5.00 -4.41 -7.93
CA SER A 188 -4.49 -5.72 -7.52
C SER A 188 -3.34 -5.59 -6.52
N GLY A 189 -3.23 -6.54 -5.59
CA GLY A 189 -2.06 -6.70 -4.73
C GLY A 189 -0.84 -7.18 -5.50
N GLY A 190 0.34 -6.78 -5.05
CA GLY A 190 1.61 -7.19 -5.63
C GLY A 190 1.97 -8.64 -5.28
N SER A 191 2.91 -9.23 -6.02
CA SER A 191 3.41 -10.59 -5.74
C SER A 191 4.71 -10.57 -4.94
N ALA A 192 4.85 -11.49 -4.00
CA ALA A 192 6.04 -11.64 -3.19
C ALA A 192 6.81 -12.90 -3.55
N TYR A 193 8.13 -12.79 -3.47
CA TYR A 193 9.05 -13.88 -3.72
C TYR A 193 10.10 -13.91 -2.62
N GLY A 194 10.29 -15.07 -2.00
CA GLY A 194 11.43 -15.22 -1.11
C GLY A 194 11.86 -16.63 -0.84
N VAL A 195 12.93 -16.79 -0.08
CA VAL A 195 13.44 -18.13 0.27
C VAL A 195 12.71 -18.64 1.50
N LEU A 196 12.75 -17.89 2.60
CA LEU A 196 12.12 -18.24 3.87
C LEU A 196 10.62 -17.95 3.87
N ALA A 197 10.24 -16.75 3.44
CA ALA A 197 8.86 -16.33 3.47
C ALA A 197 8.50 -15.48 2.25
N ALA A 198 7.28 -15.62 1.77
CA ALA A 198 6.69 -14.76 0.74
C ALA A 198 5.23 -14.46 1.09
N ILE A 199 4.88 -13.17 1.19
CA ILE A 199 3.53 -12.71 1.55
C ILE A 199 3.00 -11.81 0.43
N GLY A 200 2.06 -12.33 -0.35
CA GLY A 200 1.37 -11.59 -1.40
C GLY A 200 0.53 -10.45 -0.83
N GLY A 201 0.37 -9.39 -1.62
CA GLY A 201 -0.36 -8.19 -1.23
C GLY A 201 -1.87 -8.38 -1.33
N GLN A 202 -2.64 -7.68 -0.51
CA GLN A 202 -4.10 -7.69 -0.63
C GLN A 202 -4.54 -6.90 -1.86
N GLY A 203 -5.64 -7.31 -2.50
CA GLY A 203 -6.34 -6.48 -3.46
C GLY A 203 -7.11 -5.34 -2.80
N GLY A 204 -7.23 -4.21 -3.49
CA GLY A 204 -7.97 -3.03 -3.04
C GLY A 204 -9.48 -3.18 -3.21
N ALA A 205 -10.25 -2.50 -2.38
CA ALA A 205 -11.71 -2.49 -2.47
C ALA A 205 -12.19 -1.67 -3.67
N ALA A 206 -13.31 -2.09 -4.24
CA ALA A 206 -13.98 -1.31 -5.28
C ALA A 206 -14.64 -0.05 -4.72
N GLY A 207 -14.79 0.93 -5.60
CA GLY A 207 -15.49 2.17 -5.30
C GLY A 207 -17.00 1.96 -5.15
N PRO A 208 -17.67 2.66 -4.21
CA PRO A 208 -19.11 2.78 -4.19
C PRO A 208 -19.65 3.45 -5.48
N GLY A 209 -20.68 2.87 -6.09
CA GLY A 209 -21.32 3.37 -7.30
C GLY A 209 -22.27 2.35 -7.93
N THR A 210 -22.64 2.55 -9.19
CA THR A 210 -23.46 1.59 -9.97
C THR A 210 -22.64 0.41 -10.54
N SER A 211 -21.31 0.49 -10.45
CA SER A 211 -20.32 -0.47 -10.97
C SER A 211 -19.03 -0.38 -10.14
N GLY A 212 -18.11 -1.34 -10.32
CA GLY A 212 -16.77 -1.34 -9.72
C GLY A 212 -16.41 -2.70 -9.11
N SER A 213 -15.28 -3.28 -9.50
CA SER A 213 -14.78 -4.56 -8.98
C SER A 213 -13.65 -4.38 -7.97
N GLY A 214 -13.58 -5.25 -6.96
CA GLY A 214 -12.41 -5.38 -6.10
C GLY A 214 -11.20 -5.85 -6.90
N GLY A 215 -10.00 -5.47 -6.48
CA GLY A 215 -8.75 -5.96 -7.09
C GLY A 215 -8.39 -7.35 -6.60
N ASP A 216 -7.65 -8.12 -7.39
CA ASP A 216 -7.20 -9.45 -6.99
C ASP A 216 -6.08 -9.37 -5.96
N GLY A 217 -6.00 -10.37 -5.07
CA GLY A 217 -4.85 -10.57 -4.19
C GLY A 217 -3.62 -11.03 -4.97
N GLY A 218 -2.44 -10.61 -4.52
CA GLY A 218 -1.17 -10.98 -5.15
C GLY A 218 -0.63 -12.32 -4.65
N GLY A 219 0.27 -12.92 -5.43
CA GLY A 219 0.81 -14.24 -5.11
C GLY A 219 1.94 -14.22 -4.07
N GLY A 220 2.15 -15.33 -3.37
CA GLY A 220 3.33 -15.59 -2.55
C GLY A 220 4.08 -16.81 -3.07
N GLY A 221 5.35 -16.68 -3.43
CA GLY A 221 6.22 -17.78 -3.85
C GLY A 221 7.45 -17.92 -2.95
N SER A 222 7.60 -19.04 -2.26
CA SER A 222 8.82 -19.32 -1.48
C SER A 222 9.24 -20.77 -1.42
N LEU A 223 10.43 -21.04 -0.86
CA LEU A 223 10.85 -22.39 -0.54
C LEU A 223 10.13 -22.92 0.71
N PHE A 224 10.00 -22.09 1.76
CA PHE A 224 9.44 -22.52 3.04
C PHE A 224 7.99 -22.05 3.26
N VAL A 225 7.75 -20.77 3.57
CA VAL A 225 6.40 -20.27 3.92
C VAL A 225 5.88 -19.33 2.83
N ALA A 226 4.72 -19.63 2.27
CA ALA A 226 4.08 -18.79 1.26
C ALA A 226 2.64 -18.45 1.65
N LEU A 227 2.29 -17.17 1.55
CA LEU A 227 0.93 -16.67 1.75
C LEU A 227 0.48 -15.89 0.50
N GLY A 228 -0.68 -16.26 -0.03
CA GLY A 228 -1.37 -15.48 -1.07
C GLY A 228 -2.19 -14.37 -0.43
N GLY A 229 -2.27 -13.22 -1.10
CA GLY A 229 -3.09 -12.10 -0.65
C GLY A 229 -4.58 -12.38 -0.80
N ALA A 230 -5.41 -11.72 0.01
CA ALA A 230 -6.86 -11.72 -0.16
C ALA A 230 -7.26 -10.83 -1.34
N GLY A 231 -8.32 -11.20 -2.03
CA GLY A 231 -8.99 -10.32 -2.97
C GLY A 231 -9.73 -9.17 -2.29
N GLY A 232 -9.88 -8.08 -3.03
CA GLY A 232 -10.55 -6.86 -2.61
C GLY A 232 -12.07 -6.99 -2.59
N HIS A 233 -12.73 -6.14 -1.82
CA HIS A 233 -14.18 -6.19 -1.68
C HIS A 233 -14.93 -5.57 -2.87
N ALA A 234 -16.11 -6.11 -3.17
CA ALA A 234 -17.05 -5.55 -4.12
C ALA A 234 -17.55 -4.15 -3.72
N GLY A 235 -17.89 -3.32 -4.71
CA GLY A 235 -18.53 -2.03 -4.48
C GLY A 235 -19.97 -2.20 -3.99
N THR A 236 -20.38 -1.42 -2.99
CA THR A 236 -21.76 -1.40 -2.51
C THR A 236 -22.65 -0.71 -3.55
N GLY A 237 -23.31 -1.49 -4.40
CA GLY A 237 -24.18 -0.99 -5.47
C GLY A 237 -25.25 -0.04 -4.93
N ALA A 238 -25.35 1.17 -5.49
CA ALA A 238 -26.41 2.13 -5.17
C ALA A 238 -27.77 1.72 -5.81
N GLY A 239 -28.26 0.51 -5.51
CA GLY A 239 -29.58 0.01 -5.94
C GLY A 239 -29.64 -0.80 -7.25
N VAL A 240 -28.50 -1.07 -7.89
CA VAL A 240 -28.35 -2.01 -9.03
C VAL A 240 -27.13 -2.91 -8.79
N ASN A 241 -27.08 -4.07 -9.48
CA ASN A 241 -26.06 -5.12 -9.32
C ASN A 241 -24.67 -4.53 -9.01
N GLY A 242 -24.19 -4.67 -7.78
CA GLY A 242 -22.83 -4.28 -7.40
C GLY A 242 -21.80 -5.05 -8.23
N GLY A 243 -20.58 -4.51 -8.35
CA GLY A 243 -19.50 -5.26 -9.00
C GLY A 243 -19.02 -6.44 -8.14
N GLN A 244 -18.06 -7.20 -8.66
CA GLN A 244 -17.57 -8.41 -7.98
C GLN A 244 -16.42 -8.08 -7.03
N GLY A 245 -16.21 -8.92 -6.02
CA GLY A 245 -14.95 -8.92 -5.27
C GLY A 245 -13.82 -9.45 -6.15
N GLY A 246 -12.58 -9.15 -5.78
CA GLY A 246 -11.42 -9.73 -6.42
C GLY A 246 -11.16 -11.16 -5.94
N ASP A 247 -10.42 -11.92 -6.72
CA ASP A 247 -9.97 -13.26 -6.36
C ASP A 247 -8.80 -13.20 -5.37
N GLY A 248 -8.61 -14.27 -4.60
CA GLY A 248 -7.42 -14.43 -3.75
C GLY A 248 -6.18 -14.79 -4.58
N GLY A 249 -5.02 -14.36 -4.09
CA GLY A 249 -3.72 -14.67 -4.67
C GLY A 249 -3.29 -16.12 -4.42
N SER A 250 -2.44 -16.63 -5.31
CA SER A 250 -1.89 -17.98 -5.20
C SER A 250 -0.72 -18.06 -4.22
N ALA A 251 -0.52 -19.20 -3.56
CA ALA A 251 0.59 -19.46 -2.65
C ALA A 251 1.34 -20.74 -3.04
N SER A 252 2.66 -20.65 -3.15
CA SER A 252 3.53 -21.76 -3.53
C SER A 252 4.75 -21.83 -2.61
N GLY A 253 4.82 -22.84 -1.74
CA GLY A 253 5.95 -23.13 -0.84
C GLY A 253 5.74 -24.42 -0.05
N ALA A 254 6.75 -24.86 0.71
CA ALA A 254 6.64 -26.07 1.54
C ALA A 254 5.44 -26.02 2.52
N ILE A 255 5.12 -24.81 2.99
CA ILE A 255 3.91 -24.46 3.73
C ILE A 255 3.24 -23.33 2.96
N ALA A 256 2.10 -23.64 2.33
CA ALA A 256 1.31 -22.69 1.57
C ALA A 256 -0.03 -22.41 2.28
N ALA A 257 -0.34 -21.14 2.50
CA ALA A 257 -1.61 -20.69 3.06
C ALA A 257 -2.28 -19.65 2.16
N PHE A 258 -3.61 -19.66 2.16
CA PHE A 258 -4.44 -18.81 1.30
C PHE A 258 -5.38 -17.97 2.16
N ALA A 259 -5.43 -16.66 1.92
CA ALA A 259 -6.48 -15.82 2.48
C ALA A 259 -7.77 -16.07 1.68
N GLY A 260 -8.81 -16.64 2.32
CA GLY A 260 -10.04 -17.07 1.65
C GLY A 260 -10.85 -15.92 1.01
N PRO A 261 -11.82 -16.25 0.12
CA PRO A 261 -12.65 -15.26 -0.56
C PRO A 261 -13.57 -14.53 0.43
N ALA A 262 -13.78 -13.23 0.20
CA ALA A 262 -14.71 -12.42 0.99
C ALA A 262 -16.18 -12.74 0.65
N ALA A 263 -16.81 -13.69 1.34
CA ALA A 263 -18.28 -13.89 1.36
C ALA A 263 -18.73 -14.51 2.71
N PRO A 264 -20.03 -14.40 3.10
CA PRO A 264 -20.44 -14.13 4.49
C PRO A 264 -20.23 -15.29 5.45
N ALA A 265 -19.92 -14.93 6.70
CA ALA A 265 -19.54 -15.78 7.80
C ALA A 265 -20.31 -17.12 7.90
N VAL A 266 -19.62 -18.21 7.57
CA VAL A 266 -19.94 -19.55 8.08
C VAL A 266 -18.73 -20.04 8.87
N ARG A 267 -18.98 -20.25 10.15
CA ARG A 267 -18.02 -20.65 11.19
C ARG A 267 -17.59 -22.10 10.96
N ALA A 268 -16.29 -22.35 10.79
CA ALA A 268 -15.68 -23.68 10.88
C ALA A 268 -14.19 -23.56 11.30
N PRO A 269 -13.53 -24.64 11.77
CA PRO A 269 -13.03 -24.74 13.14
C PRO A 269 -11.52 -24.53 13.30
N VAL A 270 -11.15 -24.37 14.57
CA VAL A 270 -9.83 -24.13 15.16
C VAL A 270 -8.71 -25.02 14.59
N GLY A 271 -7.61 -24.40 14.15
CA GLY A 271 -6.34 -25.08 13.87
C GLY A 271 -5.22 -24.14 13.44
N LEU A 272 -4.33 -23.82 14.39
CA LEU A 272 -3.01 -23.18 14.22
C LEU A 272 -2.97 -21.71 13.75
N ALA A 273 -3.20 -20.79 14.68
CA ALA A 273 -2.87 -19.38 14.51
C ALA A 273 -1.37 -19.15 14.82
N VAL A 274 -0.53 -19.07 13.78
CA VAL A 274 0.78 -18.42 13.90
C VAL A 274 0.52 -16.92 13.89
N VAL A 275 0.58 -16.28 15.05
CA VAL A 275 0.45 -14.83 15.18
C VAL A 275 1.75 -14.18 14.68
N VAL A 276 1.79 -13.79 13.41
CA VAL A 276 2.72 -12.76 12.94
C VAL A 276 1.99 -11.44 13.07
N ALA A 277 2.33 -10.67 14.10
CA ALA A 277 1.75 -9.35 14.35
C ALA A 277 2.17 -8.37 13.24
N ALA A 278 1.31 -8.19 12.24
CA ALA A 278 1.36 -7.02 11.38
C ALA A 278 0.81 -5.82 12.17
N ALA A 279 1.57 -4.72 12.18
CA ALA A 279 1.19 -3.47 12.81
C ALA A 279 -0.04 -2.87 12.12
N ALA A 280 -1.22 -3.28 12.53
CA ALA A 280 -2.48 -2.58 12.29
C ALA A 280 -3.04 -2.16 13.64
N THR A 281 -3.31 -0.86 13.78
CA THR A 281 -3.97 -0.25 14.94
C THR A 281 -5.24 -1.04 15.31
N PRO A 282 -5.38 -1.55 16.55
CA PRO A 282 -6.52 -2.39 16.89
C PRO A 282 -7.77 -1.54 17.12
N ARG A 283 -8.73 -1.59 16.18
CA ARG A 283 -10.14 -1.33 16.52
C ARG A 283 -10.70 -2.60 17.16
N VAL A 284 -10.63 -2.65 18.48
CA VAL A 284 -11.27 -3.71 19.27
C VAL A 284 -12.78 -3.50 19.22
N CYS A 285 -13.49 -4.32 18.44
CA CYS A 285 -14.94 -4.50 18.61
C CYS A 285 -15.17 -5.56 19.70
N LEU A 286 -15.42 -5.11 20.93
CA LEU A 286 -15.90 -5.98 22.02
C LEU A 286 -17.38 -6.33 21.80
N PRO A 287 -17.80 -7.60 22.00
CA PRO A 287 -19.21 -7.95 22.04
C PRO A 287 -19.86 -7.37 23.30
N ARG A 288 -20.98 -6.67 23.11
CA ARG A 288 -21.84 -6.09 24.15
C ARG A 288 -22.67 -7.17 24.83
N TRP A 289 -22.55 -7.35 26.15
CA TRP A 289 -23.65 -7.70 27.06
C TRP A 289 -23.31 -7.29 28.52
N ALA A 290 -24.34 -6.81 29.24
CA ALA A 290 -24.37 -6.05 30.52
C ALA A 290 -23.96 -6.87 31.78
N GLY A 291 -23.61 -6.32 32.96
CA GLY A 291 -23.63 -4.98 33.59
C GLY A 291 -22.82 -5.03 34.94
N PRO A 292 -23.17 -4.27 35.99
CA PRO A 292 -22.63 -2.94 36.32
C PRO A 292 -21.76 -2.88 37.61
N ALA A 293 -20.80 -1.95 37.68
CA ALA A 293 -20.51 -1.06 38.84
C ALA A 293 -19.21 -0.26 38.62
N ASP A 294 -19.24 0.97 39.14
CA ASP A 294 -18.30 2.08 38.98
C ASP A 294 -16.89 1.87 39.54
N THR A 295 -15.89 2.51 38.93
CA THR A 295 -15.15 3.67 39.49
C THR A 295 -13.91 4.03 38.65
N ALA A 296 -13.46 5.27 38.82
CA ALA A 296 -12.79 6.09 37.84
C ALA A 296 -11.26 6.05 37.87
N ALA A 297 -10.71 6.51 36.73
CA ALA A 297 -9.56 7.41 36.59
C ALA A 297 -8.11 6.89 36.75
N MET A 298 -7.26 7.51 35.90
CA MET A 298 -5.79 7.60 35.91
C MET A 298 -4.99 6.59 35.06
N LEU A 299 -4.78 6.98 33.79
CA LEU A 299 -3.54 6.72 33.02
C LEU A 299 -2.35 7.41 33.73
N PRO A 300 -1.11 6.88 33.68
CA PRO A 300 -0.27 7.20 32.50
C PRO A 300 0.82 6.18 32.09
N ARG A 301 1.04 6.12 30.78
CA ARG A 301 2.30 6.20 30.01
C ARG A 301 3.55 5.34 30.34
N GLU A 302 3.63 4.60 31.44
CA GLU A 302 4.82 3.77 31.75
C GLU A 302 4.68 2.30 31.32
N ALA A 303 3.46 1.82 31.10
CA ALA A 303 3.22 0.45 30.61
C ALA A 303 3.57 0.24 29.12
N ALA A 304 3.69 1.31 28.34
CA ALA A 304 4.03 1.25 26.92
C ALA A 304 5.54 1.14 26.67
N GLU A 305 6.38 1.64 27.57
CA GLU A 305 7.84 1.56 27.44
C GLU A 305 8.40 0.21 27.93
N ALA A 306 7.72 -0.45 28.88
CA ALA A 306 8.09 -1.79 29.34
C ALA A 306 7.93 -2.88 28.26
N ALA A 307 7.02 -2.70 27.30
CA ALA A 307 6.82 -3.65 26.21
C ALA A 307 7.91 -3.55 25.12
N VAL A 308 8.57 -2.40 24.98
CA VAL A 308 9.62 -2.18 23.98
C VAL A 308 10.99 -2.61 24.51
N THR A 309 11.22 -2.52 25.83
CA THR A 309 12.48 -2.98 26.46
C THR A 309 12.52 -4.47 26.78
N ALA A 310 11.38 -5.14 26.99
CA ALA A 310 11.34 -6.59 27.23
C ALA A 310 11.66 -7.44 25.98
N ALA A 311 11.59 -6.86 24.78
CA ALA A 311 11.91 -7.56 23.53
C ALA A 311 13.42 -7.63 23.23
N TRP A 312 14.27 -6.92 23.98
CA TRP A 312 15.72 -6.82 23.73
C TRP A 312 16.62 -7.28 24.90
N ALA A 313 16.08 -7.94 25.92
CA ALA A 313 16.87 -8.47 27.02
C ALA A 313 16.47 -9.91 27.41
N SER A 314 17.12 -10.90 26.79
CA SER A 314 17.76 -12.03 27.51
C SER A 314 18.46 -13.00 26.56
N PRO A 315 19.80 -13.10 26.63
CA PRO A 315 20.51 -14.34 26.33
C PRO A 315 20.57 -15.24 27.59
N THR A 316 20.62 -16.55 27.36
CA THR A 316 20.97 -17.68 28.27
C THR A 316 19.89 -18.28 29.18
N ALA A 317 19.58 -19.57 28.97
CA ALA A 317 19.57 -20.63 29.99
C ALA A 317 19.54 -22.03 29.30
N PRO A 318 20.04 -23.09 29.96
CA PRO A 318 20.86 -24.15 29.34
C PRO A 318 20.10 -25.44 29.02
N TRP A 319 20.52 -26.17 27.98
CA TRP A 319 20.95 -27.59 27.97
C TRP A 319 21.93 -27.77 26.80
#